data_AF-A0A7C6WWC3-F1
#
_entry.id   AF-A0A7C6WWC3-F1
#
_cell.length_a   1.000
_cell.length_b   1.000
_cell.length_c   1.000
_cell.angle_alpha   90.00
_cell.angle_beta   90.00
_cell.angle_gamma   90.00
#
_symmetry.space_group_name_H-M   'P 1'
#
loop_
_entity.id
_entity.type
_entity.pdbx_description
1 polymer ?
#
loop_
_entity_poly.entity_id
_entity_poly.type
_entity_poly.pdbx_seq_one_letter_code
_entity_poly.pdbx_strand_id
1 'polypeptide(L)'
;MNPFKRLFHSRDKPKDSLNRGRYSFLFGGTTSGKTVNERTAMQTTAVYACVRILAEAIAGLPLHVYRYRLDGGKERIAQHPLYYLLHNEPNPEMTSFVFRETLMSH
;
A
#
# COMPACT_ATOMS: atom_id res chain seq x y z
N MET A 1 12.76 36.26 -42.56
CA MET A 1 12.10 35.39 -41.54
C MET A 1 12.75 34.02 -41.66
N ASN A 2 13.67 33.66 -40.76
CA ASN A 2 14.61 32.54 -40.99
C ASN A 2 13.98 31.16 -40.75
N PRO A 3 14.07 30.22 -41.71
CA PRO A 3 13.42 28.89 -41.65
C PRO A 3 14.04 27.95 -40.61
N PHE A 4 15.26 28.21 -40.15
CA PHE A 4 16.00 27.35 -39.21
C PHE A 4 15.58 27.50 -37.74
N LYS A 5 14.75 28.49 -37.39
CA LYS A 5 14.32 28.72 -36.00
C LYS A 5 13.41 27.61 -35.45
N ARG A 6 12.81 26.80 -36.33
CA ARG A 6 11.89 25.70 -35.97
C ARG A 6 12.62 24.38 -35.67
N LEU A 7 13.88 24.24 -36.11
CA LEU A 7 14.68 23.02 -35.90
C LEU A 7 15.35 22.98 -34.52
N PHE A 8 15.55 24.13 -33.87
CA PHE A 8 16.27 24.27 -32.60
C PHE A 8 15.41 24.82 -31.45
N HIS A 9 14.10 24.51 -31.45
CA HIS A 9 13.25 24.87 -30.31
C HIS A 9 13.39 23.81 -29.21
N SER A 10 13.98 24.18 -28.06
CA SER A 10 14.02 23.29 -26.89
C SER A 10 12.59 23.04 -26.41
N ARG A 11 12.18 21.77 -26.34
CA ARG A 11 10.83 21.34 -25.90
C ARG A 11 10.63 21.47 -24.38
N ASP A 12 11.35 22.38 -23.72
CA ASP A 12 11.66 22.25 -22.29
C ASP A 12 10.62 22.84 -21.33
N LYS A 13 9.46 23.30 -21.82
CA LYS A 13 8.43 23.91 -20.97
C LYS A 13 7.03 23.52 -21.43
N PRO A 14 6.57 22.29 -21.14
CA PRO A 14 5.16 21.97 -21.28
C PRO A 14 4.35 22.92 -20.40
N LYS A 15 3.49 23.73 -21.02
CA LYS A 15 2.59 24.68 -20.35
C LYS A 15 1.19 24.10 -20.09
N ASP A 16 0.93 22.87 -20.49
CA ASP A 16 -0.38 22.23 -20.28
C ASP A 16 -0.44 21.60 -18.89
N SER A 17 -0.84 22.40 -17.90
CA SER A 17 -1.26 21.90 -16.60
C SER A 17 -2.77 21.66 -16.62
N LEU A 18 -3.21 20.46 -17.01
CA LEU A 18 -4.63 20.07 -16.95
C LEU A 18 -5.16 19.85 -15.53
N ASN A 19 -4.31 20.04 -14.52
CA ASN A 19 -4.75 19.90 -13.17
C ASN A 19 -4.06 20.85 -12.20
N ARG A 20 -4.85 21.80 -11.67
CA ARG A 20 -4.47 22.73 -10.60
C ARG A 20 -5.16 22.38 -9.27
N GLY A 21 -5.55 21.14 -9.07
CA GLY A 21 -6.12 20.66 -7.80
C GLY A 21 -5.15 19.71 -7.10
N ARG A 22 -4.90 19.95 -5.80
CA ARG A 22 -4.14 19.05 -4.90
C ARG A 22 -4.71 17.62 -4.81
N TYR A 23 -5.88 17.37 -5.39
CA TYR A 23 -6.60 16.09 -5.36
C TYR A 23 -6.62 15.31 -6.68
N SER A 24 -5.99 15.79 -7.75
CA SER A 24 -5.98 15.04 -9.03
C SER A 24 -5.12 13.81 -9.05
N PHE A 25 -4.16 13.71 -8.14
CA PHE A 25 -3.47 12.45 -7.97
C PHE A 25 -4.45 11.35 -7.51
N LEU A 26 -5.48 11.73 -6.74
CA LEU A 26 -6.49 10.82 -6.21
C LEU A 26 -7.72 10.70 -7.13
N PHE A 27 -8.11 11.78 -7.84
CA PHE A 27 -9.37 11.84 -8.61
C PHE A 27 -9.26 12.53 -9.98
N GLY A 28 -8.05 12.78 -10.49
CA GLY A 28 -7.85 13.48 -11.75
C GLY A 28 -7.48 12.53 -12.89
N GLY A 29 -7.67 13.00 -14.12
CA GLY A 29 -7.35 12.22 -15.32
C GLY A 29 -5.88 11.86 -15.40
N THR A 30 -5.58 10.63 -15.82
CA THR A 30 -4.21 10.22 -16.13
C THR A 30 -3.78 10.83 -17.47
N THR A 31 -2.47 11.04 -17.67
CA THR A 31 -1.92 11.54 -18.94
C THR A 31 -2.30 10.67 -20.14
N SER A 32 -2.53 9.37 -19.91
CA SER A 32 -2.96 8.41 -20.93
C SER A 32 -4.49 8.32 -21.10
N GLY A 33 -5.27 9.07 -20.31
CA GLY A 33 -6.74 9.04 -20.35
C GLY A 33 -7.38 7.74 -19.82
N LYS A 34 -6.60 6.87 -19.18
CA LYS A 34 -7.09 5.60 -18.58
C LYS A 34 -7.33 5.79 -17.10
N THR A 35 -8.48 5.34 -16.60
CA THR A 35 -8.75 5.31 -15.16
C THR A 35 -7.90 4.22 -14.51
N VAL A 36 -7.17 4.57 -13.44
CA VAL A 36 -6.40 3.62 -12.63
C VAL A 36 -7.09 3.48 -11.27
N ASN A 37 -7.62 2.29 -11.02
CA ASN A 37 -8.16 1.85 -9.73
C ASN A 37 -7.33 0.67 -9.19
N GLU A 38 -7.58 0.27 -7.95
CA GLU A 38 -6.88 -0.85 -7.28
C GLU A 38 -6.86 -2.12 -8.14
N ARG A 39 -8.01 -2.50 -8.73
CA ARG A 39 -8.13 -3.68 -9.59
C ARG A 39 -7.25 -3.59 -10.85
N THR A 40 -7.21 -2.43 -11.52
CA THR A 40 -6.36 -2.22 -12.70
C THR A 40 -4.88 -2.07 -12.34
N ALA A 41 -4.57 -1.55 -11.15
CA ALA A 41 -3.19 -1.43 -10.67
C ALA A 41 -2.60 -2.82 -10.37
N MET A 42 -3.37 -3.70 -9.72
CA MET A 42 -2.97 -5.07 -9.38
C MET A 42 -2.73 -5.97 -10.60
N GLN A 43 -3.24 -5.60 -11.79
CA GLN A 43 -2.92 -6.30 -13.05
C GLN A 43 -1.48 -6.08 -13.52
N THR A 44 -0.76 -5.12 -12.93
CA THR A 44 0.65 -4.87 -13.24
C THR A 44 1.53 -5.73 -12.34
N THR A 45 2.40 -6.55 -12.94
CA THR A 45 3.28 -7.48 -12.20
C THR A 45 4.20 -6.78 -11.19
N ALA A 46 4.71 -5.59 -11.53
CA ALA A 46 5.53 -4.79 -10.63
C ALA A 46 4.76 -4.33 -9.39
N VAL A 47 3.51 -3.90 -9.57
CA VAL A 47 2.65 -3.47 -8.45
C VAL A 47 2.31 -4.67 -7.56
N TYR A 48 1.91 -5.78 -8.17
CA TYR A 48 1.62 -7.02 -7.45
C TYR A 48 2.81 -7.50 -6.61
N ALA A 49 4.02 -7.49 -7.18
CA ALA A 49 5.24 -7.88 -6.47
C ALA A 49 5.52 -6.97 -5.26
N CYS A 50 5.38 -5.65 -5.42
CA CYS A 50 5.58 -4.70 -4.31
C CYS A 50 4.56 -4.90 -3.19
N VAL A 51 3.27 -5.04 -3.52
CA VAL A 51 2.21 -5.27 -2.53
C VAL A 51 2.45 -6.58 -1.78
N ARG A 52 2.78 -7.66 -2.49
CA ARG A 52 3.09 -8.96 -1.87
C ARG A 52 4.25 -8.87 -0.89
N ILE A 53 5.37 -8.25 -1.28
CA ILE A 53 6.54 -8.09 -0.40
C ILE A 53 6.18 -7.32 0.89
N LEU A 54 5.38 -6.25 0.78
CA LEU A 54 4.93 -5.49 1.94
C LEU A 54 3.98 -6.30 2.83
N ALA A 55 3.04 -7.02 2.24
CA ALA A 55 2.08 -7.85 2.95
C ALA A 55 2.78 -8.99 3.71
N GLU A 56 3.66 -9.74 3.06
CA GLU A 56 4.45 -10.82 3.66
C GLU A 56 5.36 -10.29 4.79
N ALA A 57 6.02 -9.14 4.58
CA ALA A 57 6.89 -8.52 5.58
C ALA A 57 6.14 -8.14 6.85
N ILE A 58 4.93 -7.58 6.73
CA ILE A 58 4.09 -7.23 7.89
C ILE A 58 3.52 -8.49 8.55
N ALA A 59 3.07 -9.47 7.75
CA ALA A 59 2.52 -10.73 8.24
C ALA A 59 3.55 -11.54 9.05
N GLY A 60 4.82 -11.49 8.66
CA GLY A 60 5.92 -12.19 9.35
C GLY A 60 6.28 -11.65 10.74
N LEU A 61 5.80 -10.46 11.12
CA LEU A 61 6.10 -9.88 12.43
C LEU A 61 5.29 -10.57 13.55
N PRO A 62 5.92 -11.00 14.65
CA PRO A 62 5.21 -11.62 15.76
C PRO A 62 4.35 -10.58 16.47
N LEU A 63 3.06 -10.89 16.64
CA LEU A 63 2.13 -10.06 17.40
C LEU A 63 1.99 -10.59 18.82
N HIS A 64 2.33 -9.76 19.80
CA HIS A 64 2.31 -10.13 21.22
C HIS A 64 1.24 -9.33 21.96
N VAL A 65 0.48 -10.04 22.81
CA VAL A 65 -0.53 -9.43 23.67
C VAL A 65 0.14 -8.98 24.97
N TYR A 66 -0.11 -7.73 25.36
CA TYR A 66 0.40 -7.15 26.60
C TYR A 66 -0.75 -6.73 27.52
N ARG A 67 -0.54 -6.88 28.83
CA ARG A 67 -1.41 -6.33 29.88
C ARG A 67 -0.67 -5.27 30.66
N TYR A 68 -1.39 -4.21 31.01
CA TYR A 68 -0.91 -3.19 31.94
C TYR A 68 -1.01 -3.73 33.37
N ARG A 69 0.09 -3.67 34.12
CA ARG A 69 0.10 -3.91 35.56
C ARG A 69 -0.34 -2.66 36.31
N LEU A 70 -0.81 -2.86 37.54
CA LEU A 70 -1.19 -1.79 38.46
C LEU A 70 -0.01 -0.84 38.74
N ASP A 71 1.22 -1.36 38.68
CA ASP A 71 2.47 -0.61 38.91
C ASP A 71 2.95 0.19 37.68
N GLY A 72 2.12 0.29 36.62
CA GLY A 72 2.45 1.02 35.38
C GLY A 72 3.32 0.25 34.38
N GLY A 73 3.80 -0.95 34.73
CA GLY A 73 4.56 -1.82 33.83
C GLY A 73 3.68 -2.54 32.78
N LYS A 74 4.31 -3.01 31.70
CA LYS A 74 3.66 -3.90 30.70
C LYS A 74 4.18 -5.32 30.86
N GLU A 75 3.30 -6.30 30.73
CA GLU A 75 3.64 -7.73 30.79
C GLU A 75 3.09 -8.45 29.56
N ARG A 76 3.91 -9.29 28.91
CA ARG A 76 3.44 -10.14 27.82
C ARG A 76 2.62 -11.29 28.38
N ILE A 77 1.40 -11.48 27.86
CA ILE A 77 0.53 -12.60 28.24
C ILE A 77 0.36 -13.55 27.07
N ALA A 78 1.03 -14.70 27.13
CA ALA A 78 0.90 -15.76 26.13
C ALA A 78 -0.34 -16.65 26.37
N GLN A 79 -0.84 -16.75 27.60
CA GLN A 79 -1.96 -17.62 27.97
C GLN A 79 -3.33 -16.99 27.72
N HIS A 80 -3.39 -15.76 27.21
CA HIS A 80 -4.67 -15.10 26.94
C HIS A 80 -5.31 -15.72 25.68
N PRO A 81 -6.63 -15.99 25.63
CA PRO A 81 -7.28 -16.52 24.44
C PRO A 81 -7.04 -15.67 23.17
N LEU A 82 -6.98 -14.34 23.32
CA LEU A 82 -6.64 -13.43 22.23
C LEU A 82 -5.23 -13.65 21.67
N TYR A 83 -4.28 -14.15 22.48
CA TYR A 83 -2.95 -14.47 21.99
C TYR A 83 -3.03 -15.57 20.94
N TYR A 84 -3.81 -16.63 21.19
CA TYR A 84 -4.01 -17.71 20.21
C TYR A 84 -4.62 -17.18 18.90
N LEU A 85 -5.72 -16.42 19.00
CA LEU A 85 -6.44 -15.88 17.83
C LEU A 85 -5.56 -14.94 17.02
N LEU A 86 -4.84 -14.04 17.69
CA LEU A 86 -4.04 -13.03 17.01
C LEU A 86 -2.70 -13.58 16.54
N HIS A 87 -2.06 -14.51 17.24
CA HIS A 87 -0.73 -15.00 16.92
C HIS A 87 -0.73 -16.21 16.00
N ASN A 88 -1.62 -17.18 16.23
CA ASN A 88 -1.59 -18.47 15.54
C ASN A 88 -2.63 -18.55 14.44
N GLU A 89 -3.90 -18.49 14.82
CA GLU A 89 -5.01 -18.86 13.94
C GLU A 89 -6.29 -18.13 14.37
N PRO A 90 -6.72 -17.10 13.61
CA PRO A 90 -7.95 -16.37 13.91
C PRO A 90 -9.20 -17.22 13.64
N ASN A 91 -9.14 -18.14 12.68
CA ASN A 91 -10.22 -19.04 12.29
C ASN A 91 -9.64 -20.33 11.70
N PRO A 92 -10.35 -21.48 11.77
CA PRO A 92 -9.84 -22.79 11.34
C PRO A 92 -9.43 -22.91 9.86
N GLU A 93 -9.79 -21.93 9.03
CA GLU A 93 -9.55 -21.95 7.59
C GLU A 93 -8.23 -21.26 7.21
N MET A 94 -7.63 -20.45 8.09
CA MET A 94 -6.43 -19.70 7.77
C MET A 94 -5.57 -19.35 8.98
N THR A 95 -4.26 -19.35 8.77
CA THR A 95 -3.31 -18.90 9.79
C THR A 95 -3.33 -17.38 9.94
N SER A 96 -2.85 -16.88 11.08
CA SER A 96 -2.70 -15.44 11.32
C SER A 96 -1.81 -14.76 10.29
N PHE A 97 -0.83 -15.48 9.72
CA PHE A 97 0.00 -14.98 8.64
C PHE A 97 -0.83 -14.66 7.39
N VAL A 98 -1.58 -15.64 6.88
CA VAL A 98 -2.43 -15.48 5.69
C VAL A 98 -3.49 -14.40 5.95
N PHE A 99 -4.05 -14.34 7.16
CA PHE A 99 -5.03 -13.33 7.52
C PHE A 99 -4.46 -11.90 7.40
N ARG A 100 -3.26 -11.66 7.93
CA ARG A 100 -2.61 -10.35 7.87
C ARG A 100 -2.11 -9.98 6.48
N GLU A 101 -1.61 -10.97 5.73
CA GLU A 101 -1.24 -10.79 4.34
C GLU A 101 -2.45 -10.36 3.50
N THR A 102 -3.59 -11.01 3.72
CA THR A 102 -4.87 -10.71 3.06
C THR A 102 -5.36 -9.32 3.43
N LEU A 103 -5.32 -8.95 4.72
CA LEU A 103 -5.72 -7.62 5.21
C LEU A 103 -4.90 -6.47 4.61
N MET A 104 -3.65 -6.70 4.22
CA MET A 104 -2.82 -5.68 3.57
C MET A 104 -2.99 -5.64 2.04
N SER A 105 -3.43 -6.74 1.43
CA SER A 105 -3.50 -6.87 -0.04
C SER A 105 -4.88 -6.53 -0.62
N HIS A 106 -5.91 -6.46 0.22
CA HIS A 106 -7.32 -6.23 -0.14
C HIS A 106 -7.93 -5.12 0.70
#